data_AF-A0A2G1ZXV6-F1
#
_entry.id   AF-A0A2G1ZXV6-F1
#
_cell.length_a   1.000
_cell.length_b   1.000
_cell.length_c   1.000
_cell.angle_alpha   90.00
_cell.angle_beta   90.00
_cell.angle_gamma   90.00
#
_symmetry.space_group_name_H-M   'P 1'
#
loop_
_entity.id
_entity.type
_entity.pdbx_description
1 polymer ?
#
loop_
_entity_poly.entity_id
_entity_poly.type
_entity_poly.pdbx_seq_one_letter_code
_entity_poly.pdbx_strand_id
1 'polypeptide(L)'
;RGVRGHASTTTGANFGVWGSSASTSGTAVYGRATAVSGVTTGVLGRSDSSSGFDFYANGAGTNYGAASSRRWKSDIRNIDDPLGKIARLRGVYYTWDKEHGGHHDLGMIAEEVGEVLPEIVNYEENGVDAIGLDYGMMTPLLVEGINALRAEKDTEIAELRERITELERLIMSSDSKEQTGIANRLIEESK
;
A
#
# COMPACT_ATOMS: atom_id res chain seq x y z
N ARG A 1 -12.94 38.07 7.67
CA ARG A 1 -13.38 36.71 8.08
C ARG A 1 -14.90 36.70 8.12
N GLY A 2 -15.56 35.65 7.66
CA GLY A 2 -17.03 35.57 7.64
C GLY A 2 -17.64 35.21 9.00
N VAL A 3 -17.09 34.19 9.69
CA VAL A 3 -17.54 33.72 11.02
C VAL A 3 -16.33 33.24 11.82
N ARG A 4 -16.32 33.45 13.15
CA ARG A 4 -15.35 32.87 14.10
C ARG A 4 -16.11 32.32 15.31
N GLY A 5 -16.02 31.01 15.53
CA GLY A 5 -16.46 30.37 16.78
C GLY A 5 -15.27 30.11 17.70
N HIS A 6 -15.39 30.42 18.99
CA HIS A 6 -14.34 30.24 19.98
C HIS A 6 -14.96 29.76 21.29
N ALA A 7 -14.60 28.56 21.73
CA ALA A 7 -14.94 28.04 23.05
C ALA A 7 -13.68 28.07 23.92
N SER A 8 -13.77 28.72 25.10
CA SER A 8 -12.61 29.05 25.93
C SER A 8 -12.46 28.19 27.18
N THR A 9 -13.34 27.21 27.41
CA THR A 9 -13.23 26.35 28.59
C THR A 9 -12.12 25.31 28.38
N THR A 10 -11.29 25.08 29.40
CA THR A 10 -10.16 24.13 29.33
C THR A 10 -10.51 22.73 29.85
N THR A 11 -11.74 22.56 30.36
CA THR A 11 -12.27 21.30 30.87
C THR A 11 -13.73 21.13 30.45
N GLY A 12 -14.19 19.88 30.43
CA GLY A 12 -15.55 19.51 29.98
C GLY A 12 -15.70 19.57 28.45
N ALA A 13 -16.83 19.07 27.95
CA ALA A 13 -17.14 19.12 26.52
C ALA A 13 -17.48 20.56 26.10
N ASN A 14 -16.83 21.06 25.06
CA ASN A 14 -17.14 22.36 24.47
C ASN A 14 -17.06 22.29 22.93
N PHE A 15 -17.74 23.21 22.26
CA PHE A 15 -17.75 23.30 20.80
C PHE A 15 -17.56 24.75 20.37
N GLY A 16 -16.53 25.02 19.57
CA GLY A 16 -16.31 26.35 18.99
C GLY A 16 -17.35 26.69 17.92
N VAL A 17 -17.64 25.74 17.02
CA VAL A 17 -18.66 25.84 15.97
C VAL A 17 -19.39 24.50 15.89
N TRP A 18 -20.73 24.51 15.80
CA TRP A 18 -21.56 23.32 15.66
C TRP A 18 -22.42 23.40 14.39
N GLY A 19 -22.21 22.47 13.46
CA GLY A 19 -23.05 22.29 12.28
C GLY A 19 -23.88 21.01 12.40
N SER A 20 -25.16 21.06 12.07
CA SER A 20 -26.05 19.90 12.08
C SER A 20 -27.01 19.95 10.90
N SER A 21 -27.34 18.78 10.35
CA SER A 21 -28.35 18.63 9.30
C SER A 21 -29.19 17.39 9.58
N ALA A 22 -30.51 17.58 9.66
CA ALA A 22 -31.48 16.50 9.85
C ALA A 22 -31.94 15.84 8.53
N SER A 23 -31.48 16.35 7.38
CA SER A 23 -31.82 15.77 6.07
C SER A 23 -31.06 14.47 5.82
N THR A 24 -31.75 13.48 5.23
CA THR A 24 -31.17 12.21 4.77
C THR A 24 -30.14 12.36 3.65
N SER A 25 -29.98 13.56 3.10
CA SER A 25 -28.96 13.92 2.12
C SER A 25 -28.30 15.26 2.41
N GLY A 26 -28.44 15.78 3.63
CA GLY A 26 -27.94 17.11 3.96
C GLY A 26 -26.47 17.13 4.33
N THR A 27 -25.84 18.29 4.16
CA THR A 27 -24.45 18.55 4.52
C THR A 27 -24.41 19.49 5.73
N ALA A 28 -23.89 19.02 6.86
CA ALA A 28 -23.84 19.82 8.09
C ALA A 28 -22.76 20.91 8.06
N VAL A 29 -21.60 20.63 7.43
CA VAL A 29 -20.48 21.57 7.24
C VAL A 29 -19.89 21.32 5.85
N TYR A 30 -19.71 22.38 5.04
CA TYR A 30 -19.14 22.30 3.69
C TYR A 30 -18.01 23.33 3.53
N GLY A 31 -16.79 22.85 3.29
CA GLY A 31 -15.63 23.67 2.98
C GLY A 31 -15.23 23.52 1.53
N ARG A 32 -15.07 24.63 0.80
CA ARG A 32 -14.72 24.62 -0.62
C ARG A 32 -13.65 25.67 -0.92
N ALA A 33 -12.49 25.21 -1.37
CA ALA A 33 -11.50 26.05 -2.02
C ALA A 33 -11.68 25.95 -3.54
N THR A 34 -11.70 27.10 -4.25
CA THR A 34 -12.04 27.15 -5.68
C THR A 34 -10.88 27.56 -6.57
N ALA A 35 -9.71 27.85 -6.00
CA ALA A 35 -8.54 28.18 -6.78
C ALA A 35 -8.03 26.93 -7.53
N VAL A 36 -7.67 27.12 -8.80
CA VAL A 36 -7.22 26.05 -9.71
C VAL A 36 -5.70 25.82 -9.67
N SER A 37 -4.99 26.58 -8.82
CA SER A 37 -3.54 26.51 -8.63
C SER A 37 -3.18 26.96 -7.21
N GLY A 38 -2.04 26.50 -6.70
CA GLY A 38 -1.54 26.78 -5.35
C GLY A 38 -2.04 25.77 -4.30
N VAL A 39 -1.44 25.81 -3.11
CA VAL A 39 -1.84 24.96 -1.97
C VAL A 39 -3.12 25.53 -1.37
N THR A 40 -4.26 24.86 -1.59
CA THR A 40 -5.57 25.32 -1.13
C THR A 40 -6.26 24.26 -0.27
N THR A 41 -7.01 24.70 0.74
CA THR A 41 -7.64 23.78 1.71
C THR A 41 -9.11 24.14 1.89
N GLY A 42 -10.02 23.20 1.63
CA GLY A 42 -11.46 23.38 1.85
C GLY A 42 -11.84 23.33 3.32
N VAL A 43 -11.34 22.32 4.05
CA VAL A 43 -11.46 22.17 5.51
C VAL A 43 -10.09 21.74 6.04
N LEU A 44 -9.56 22.46 7.03
CA LEU A 44 -8.32 22.12 7.73
C LEU A 44 -8.65 21.72 9.17
N GLY A 45 -8.38 20.47 9.53
CA GLY A 45 -8.38 20.00 10.92
C GLY A 45 -7.01 20.20 11.55
N ARG A 46 -6.95 20.58 12.83
CA ARG A 46 -5.71 20.65 13.61
C ARG A 46 -6.02 20.35 15.08
N SER A 47 -5.23 19.46 15.67
CA SER A 47 -5.24 19.15 17.10
C SER A 47 -3.82 19.28 17.65
N ASP A 48 -3.60 20.18 18.61
CA ASP A 48 -2.30 20.31 19.29
C ASP A 48 -2.18 19.36 20.50
N SER A 49 -3.18 18.49 20.72
CA SER A 49 -3.15 17.49 21.79
C SER A 49 -2.42 16.23 21.34
N SER A 50 -1.49 15.75 22.16
CA SER A 50 -0.71 14.51 21.92
C SER A 50 -1.55 13.23 21.88
N SER A 51 -2.81 13.31 22.30
CA SER A 51 -3.77 12.19 22.29
C SER A 51 -5.09 12.53 21.60
N GLY A 52 -5.17 13.70 20.96
CA GLY A 52 -6.36 14.16 20.26
C GLY A 52 -6.34 13.84 18.78
N PHE A 53 -7.52 13.78 18.16
CA PHE A 53 -7.68 13.58 16.72
C PHE A 53 -7.95 14.92 16.03
N ASP A 54 -7.30 15.18 14.90
CA ASP A 54 -7.58 16.34 14.03
C ASP A 54 -8.90 16.17 13.26
N PHE A 55 -9.30 14.93 12.98
CA PHE A 55 -10.60 14.52 12.45
C PHE A 55 -11.09 13.23 13.16
N TYR A 56 -12.31 13.27 13.70
CA TYR A 56 -12.92 12.13 14.38
C TYR A 56 -14.34 11.89 13.83
N ALA A 57 -14.56 10.74 13.19
CA ALA A 57 -15.87 10.31 12.73
C ALA A 57 -16.45 9.26 13.68
N ASN A 58 -17.55 9.59 14.38
CA ASN A 58 -18.26 8.65 15.25
C ASN A 58 -19.41 7.99 14.47
N GLY A 59 -19.31 6.68 14.22
CA GLY A 59 -20.31 5.88 13.48
C GLY A 59 -19.69 4.94 12.45
N ALA A 60 -20.50 4.11 11.77
CA ALA A 60 -20.05 3.09 10.81
C ALA A 60 -19.55 3.64 9.45
N GLY A 61 -19.20 4.92 9.38
CA GLY A 61 -18.89 5.59 8.12
C GLY A 61 -17.59 6.36 8.20
N THR A 62 -16.49 5.73 7.77
CA THR A 62 -15.32 6.46 7.28
C THR A 62 -15.24 6.21 5.78
N ASN A 63 -16.09 6.90 5.02
CA ASN A 63 -16.12 6.79 3.56
C ASN A 63 -15.07 7.73 2.96
N TYR A 64 -13.84 7.24 2.79
CA TYR A 64 -12.82 7.86 1.94
C TYR A 64 -12.99 7.41 0.48
N GLY A 65 -14.18 7.60 -0.10
CA GLY A 65 -14.44 7.21 -1.48
C GLY A 65 -13.57 7.98 -2.45
N ALA A 66 -12.48 7.38 -2.93
CA ALA A 66 -11.67 7.97 -3.99
C ALA A 66 -12.39 7.88 -5.34
N ALA A 67 -12.52 9.01 -6.03
CA ALA A 67 -13.09 9.07 -7.37
C ALA A 67 -12.28 8.18 -8.34
N SER A 68 -12.87 7.07 -8.84
CA SER A 68 -12.13 6.07 -9.62
C SER A 68 -12.81 5.64 -10.93
N SER A 69 -13.77 6.43 -11.44
CA SER A 69 -14.48 6.10 -12.69
C SER A 69 -13.54 6.16 -13.91
N ARG A 70 -13.60 5.16 -14.80
CA ARG A 70 -12.83 5.12 -16.05
C ARG A 70 -13.00 6.39 -16.89
N ARG A 71 -14.19 7.00 -16.90
CA ARG A 71 -14.48 8.23 -17.67
C ARG A 71 -13.72 9.46 -17.21
N TRP A 72 -13.13 9.42 -16.02
CA TRP A 72 -12.32 10.50 -15.43
C TRP A 72 -10.82 10.23 -15.54
N LYS A 73 -10.42 9.12 -16.16
CA LYS A 73 -9.04 8.69 -16.30
C LYS A 73 -8.69 8.59 -17.79
N SER A 74 -7.47 9.00 -18.12
CA SER A 74 -6.85 8.88 -19.44
C SER A 74 -5.43 8.32 -19.25
N ASP A 75 -4.83 7.79 -20.31
CA ASP A 75 -3.50 7.14 -20.24
C ASP A 75 -3.42 6.02 -19.18
N ILE A 76 -4.40 5.11 -19.19
CA ILE A 76 -4.46 3.99 -18.25
C ILE A 76 -3.46 2.92 -18.69
N ARG A 77 -2.41 2.73 -17.90
CA ARG A 77 -1.36 1.73 -18.09
C ARG A 77 -1.23 0.85 -16.85
N ASN A 78 -0.65 -0.34 -17.02
CA ASN A 78 -0.30 -1.22 -15.90
C ASN A 78 0.82 -0.60 -15.06
N ILE A 79 0.88 -1.00 -13.78
CA ILE A 79 2.02 -0.68 -12.93
C ILE A 79 3.19 -1.55 -13.38
N ASP A 80 4.25 -0.91 -13.84
CA ASP A 80 5.51 -1.55 -14.21
C ASP A 80 6.30 -1.96 -12.97
N ASP A 81 7.04 -3.08 -13.08
CA ASP A 81 7.92 -3.63 -12.04
C ASP A 81 7.33 -3.57 -10.61
N PRO A 82 6.14 -4.15 -10.36
CA PRO A 82 5.50 -4.01 -9.06
C PRO A 82 6.30 -4.68 -7.94
N LEU A 83 6.95 -5.81 -8.21
CA LEU A 83 7.81 -6.50 -7.24
C LEU A 83 9.10 -5.74 -6.95
N GLY A 84 9.79 -5.22 -7.97
CA GLY A 84 10.98 -4.42 -7.75
C GLY A 84 10.69 -3.10 -7.04
N LYS A 85 9.53 -2.47 -7.31
CA LYS A 85 9.05 -1.32 -6.53
C LYS A 85 8.82 -1.69 -5.06
N ILE A 86 8.06 -2.75 -4.78
CA ILE A 86 7.81 -3.21 -3.40
C ILE A 86 9.12 -3.55 -2.68
N ALA A 87 10.06 -4.20 -3.36
CA ALA A 87 11.34 -4.60 -2.79
C ALA A 87 12.24 -3.42 -2.36
N ARG A 88 12.02 -2.22 -2.92
CA ARG A 88 12.72 -0.99 -2.52
C ARG A 88 12.05 -0.25 -1.35
N LEU A 89 10.80 -0.60 -1.02
CA LEU A 89 10.09 0.02 0.09
C LEU A 89 10.56 -0.56 1.42
N ARG A 90 10.67 0.29 2.43
CA ARG A 90 11.19 -0.08 3.75
C ARG A 90 10.22 0.32 4.85
N GLY A 91 9.65 -0.68 5.51
CA GLY A 91 8.98 -0.49 6.79
C GLY A 91 9.99 -0.23 7.90
N VAL A 92 9.76 0.78 8.73
CA VAL A 92 10.66 1.18 9.81
C VAL A 92 9.89 1.38 11.11
N TYR A 93 10.49 0.95 12.20
CA TYR A 93 10.14 1.46 13.52
C TYR A 93 10.90 2.75 13.78
N TYR A 94 10.23 3.73 14.35
CA TYR A 94 10.81 5.02 14.66
C TYR A 94 10.22 5.56 15.96
N THR A 95 10.84 6.61 16.48
CA THR A 95 10.34 7.32 17.65
C THR A 95 10.24 8.78 17.28
N TRP A 96 9.05 9.35 17.42
CA TRP A 96 8.83 10.77 17.21
C TRP A 96 9.73 11.60 18.13
N ASP A 97 10.18 12.76 17.68
CA ASP A 97 10.81 13.70 18.59
C ASP A 97 9.79 14.24 19.62
N LYS A 98 10.29 14.95 20.63
CA LYS A 98 9.46 15.42 21.74
C LYS A 98 8.38 16.42 21.31
N GLU A 99 8.61 17.22 20.28
CA GLU A 99 7.65 18.21 19.77
C GLU A 99 6.50 17.51 19.03
N HIS A 100 6.77 16.37 18.42
CA HIS A 100 5.80 15.53 17.71
C HIS A 100 5.28 14.33 18.53
N GLY A 101 5.42 14.38 19.86
CA GLY A 101 4.76 13.46 20.79
C GLY A 101 5.62 12.35 21.38
N GLY A 102 6.89 12.19 20.97
CA GLY A 102 7.89 11.40 21.69
C GLY A 102 7.66 9.89 21.78
N HIS A 103 6.64 9.36 21.10
CA HIS A 103 6.22 7.97 21.22
C HIS A 103 6.85 7.10 20.12
N HIS A 104 6.97 5.81 20.41
CA HIS A 104 7.45 4.82 19.47
C HIS A 104 6.32 4.39 18.54
N ASP A 105 6.61 4.28 17.24
CA ASP A 105 5.64 3.96 16.21
C ASP A 105 6.26 3.14 15.07
N LEU A 106 5.42 2.68 14.16
CA LEU A 106 5.76 1.91 12.96
C LEU A 106 5.20 2.63 11.72
N GLY A 107 5.99 2.66 10.65
CA GLY A 107 5.54 3.21 9.39
C GLY A 107 6.62 3.15 8.31
N MET A 108 6.69 4.19 7.49
CA MET A 108 7.69 4.38 6.45
C MET A 108 8.16 5.82 6.44
N ILE A 109 9.36 6.05 5.90
CA ILE A 109 9.88 7.39 5.65
C ILE A 109 9.33 7.86 4.30
N ALA A 110 8.59 8.96 4.31
CA ALA A 110 7.84 9.42 3.14
C ALA A 110 8.76 9.78 1.96
N GLU A 111 9.92 10.38 2.22
CA GLU A 111 10.91 10.72 1.22
C GLU A 111 11.51 9.48 0.55
N GLU A 112 11.82 8.43 1.33
CA GLU A 112 12.29 7.13 0.80
C GLU A 112 11.23 6.47 -0.10
N VAL A 113 9.95 6.58 0.30
CA VAL A 113 8.84 6.09 -0.52
C VAL A 113 8.70 6.91 -1.80
N GLY A 114 8.91 8.22 -1.74
CA GLY A 114 8.81 9.14 -2.88
C GLY A 114 9.86 8.89 -3.97
N GLU A 115 11.01 8.31 -3.63
CA GLU A 115 11.99 7.85 -4.62
C GLU A 115 11.47 6.69 -5.51
N VAL A 116 10.48 5.94 -5.01
CA VAL A 116 9.91 4.76 -5.68
C VAL A 116 8.52 5.04 -6.25
N LEU A 117 7.70 5.78 -5.50
CA LEU A 117 6.31 6.14 -5.79
C LEU A 117 6.08 7.62 -5.44
N PRO A 118 6.57 8.57 -6.25
CA PRO A 118 6.43 9.99 -5.96
C PRO A 118 4.97 10.44 -5.88
N GLU A 119 4.04 9.75 -6.54
CA GLU A 119 2.62 10.13 -6.63
C GLU A 119 1.85 9.98 -5.31
N ILE A 120 2.40 9.24 -4.33
CA ILE A 120 1.72 8.97 -3.06
C ILE A 120 2.23 9.84 -1.91
N VAL A 121 3.23 10.69 -2.17
CA VAL A 121 3.85 11.58 -1.19
C VAL A 121 3.45 13.03 -1.50
N ASN A 122 3.06 13.76 -0.46
CA ASN A 122 2.84 15.20 -0.57
C ASN A 122 4.07 15.92 0.00
N TYR A 123 4.60 16.89 -0.74
CA TYR A 123 5.77 17.68 -0.35
C TYR A 123 5.41 19.12 0.01
N GLU A 124 6.26 19.76 0.81
CA GLU A 124 6.26 21.20 1.00
C GLU A 124 6.59 21.94 -0.31
N GLU A 125 6.44 23.27 -0.30
CA GLU A 125 6.72 24.12 -1.47
C GLU A 125 8.18 24.02 -1.94
N ASN A 126 9.10 23.63 -1.05
CA ASN A 126 10.49 23.37 -1.40
C ASN A 126 10.70 22.11 -2.26
N GLY A 127 9.69 21.23 -2.36
CA GLY A 127 9.74 20.00 -3.14
C GLY A 127 10.66 18.92 -2.58
N VAL A 128 11.13 19.06 -1.34
CA VAL A 128 12.10 18.16 -0.70
C VAL A 128 11.51 17.51 0.55
N ASP A 129 10.93 18.32 1.43
CA ASP A 129 10.42 17.83 2.71
C ASP A 129 8.99 17.30 2.55
N ALA A 130 8.74 16.07 2.97
CA ALA A 130 7.44 15.45 2.86
C ALA A 130 6.52 15.93 4.00
N ILE A 131 5.30 16.34 3.63
CA ILE A 131 4.21 16.67 4.55
C ILE A 131 3.52 15.38 5.03
N GLY A 132 3.45 14.36 4.18
CA GLY A 132 2.80 13.12 4.52
C GLY A 132 2.70 12.13 3.37
N LEU A 133 2.23 10.92 3.72
CA LEU A 133 2.18 9.76 2.85
C LEU A 133 0.76 9.20 2.78
N ASP A 134 0.25 8.96 1.57
CA ASP A 134 -1.03 8.27 1.35
C ASP A 134 -0.83 6.75 1.28
N TYR A 135 -0.94 6.10 2.45
CA TYR A 135 -0.91 4.64 2.55
C TYR A 135 -2.00 3.94 1.72
N GLY A 136 -3.15 4.60 1.49
CA GLY A 136 -4.25 4.04 0.71
C GLY A 136 -3.88 3.82 -0.75
N MET A 137 -3.10 4.75 -1.32
CA MET A 137 -2.60 4.65 -2.70
C MET A 137 -1.54 3.57 -2.92
N MET A 138 -1.05 2.90 -1.88
CA MET A 138 -0.19 1.72 -2.03
C MET A 138 -0.97 0.47 -2.42
N THR A 139 -2.26 0.41 -2.13
CA THR A 139 -3.10 -0.78 -2.36
C THR A 139 -3.03 -1.30 -3.81
N PRO A 140 -3.13 -0.46 -4.86
CA PRO A 140 -2.97 -0.91 -6.25
C PRO A 140 -1.59 -1.52 -6.54
N LEU A 141 -0.51 -0.96 -6.00
CA LEU A 141 0.83 -1.54 -6.16
C LEU A 141 0.90 -2.93 -5.52
N LEU A 142 0.37 -3.07 -4.30
CA LEU A 142 0.37 -4.36 -3.59
C LEU A 142 -0.44 -5.43 -4.34
N VAL A 143 -1.57 -5.05 -4.94
CA VAL A 143 -2.38 -5.96 -5.79
C VAL A 143 -1.56 -6.45 -6.99
N GLU A 144 -0.92 -5.53 -7.73
CA GLU A 144 -0.09 -5.92 -8.87
C GLU A 144 1.15 -6.70 -8.43
N GLY A 145 1.69 -6.41 -7.25
CA GLY A 145 2.77 -7.19 -6.64
C GLY A 145 2.37 -8.63 -6.36
N ILE A 146 1.18 -8.86 -5.79
CA ILE A 146 0.65 -10.22 -5.56
C ILE A 146 0.41 -10.94 -6.89
N ASN A 147 -0.13 -10.25 -7.89
CA ASN A 147 -0.35 -10.82 -9.22
C ASN A 147 0.97 -11.23 -9.89
N ALA A 148 1.98 -10.38 -9.83
CA ALA A 148 3.31 -10.65 -10.35
C ALA A 148 3.99 -11.81 -9.60
N LEU A 149 3.93 -11.82 -8.25
CA LEU A 149 4.49 -12.90 -7.43
C LEU A 149 3.84 -14.24 -7.77
N ARG A 150 2.51 -14.26 -7.93
CA ARG A 150 1.79 -15.46 -8.34
C ARG A 150 2.28 -15.96 -9.70
N ALA A 151 2.44 -15.06 -10.67
CA ALA A 151 2.92 -15.43 -12.01
C ALA A 151 4.33 -16.04 -11.96
N GLU A 152 5.26 -15.42 -11.21
CA GLU A 152 6.62 -15.96 -11.01
C GLU A 152 6.58 -17.36 -10.37
N LYS A 153 5.73 -17.54 -9.35
CA LYS A 153 5.59 -18.84 -8.67
C LYS A 153 4.96 -19.90 -9.55
N ASP A 154 3.97 -19.55 -10.36
CA ASP A 154 3.35 -20.47 -11.32
C ASP A 154 4.37 -20.94 -12.37
N THR A 155 5.26 -20.04 -12.84
CA THR A 155 6.37 -20.39 -13.72
C THR A 155 7.39 -21.29 -13.04
N GLU A 156 7.87 -20.94 -11.84
CA GLU A 156 8.84 -21.74 -11.08
C GLU A 156 8.30 -23.15 -10.80
N ILE A 157 7.02 -23.28 -10.44
CA ILE A 157 6.37 -24.58 -10.23
C ILE A 157 6.31 -25.40 -11.52
N ALA A 158 6.04 -24.78 -12.67
CA ALA A 158 6.02 -25.48 -13.94
C ALA A 158 7.41 -26.04 -14.32
N GLU A 159 8.45 -25.24 -14.17
CA GLU A 159 9.84 -25.64 -14.44
C GLU A 159 10.30 -26.77 -13.51
N LEU A 160 9.99 -26.67 -12.20
CA LEU A 160 10.31 -27.71 -11.24
C LEU A 160 9.58 -29.03 -11.56
N ARG A 161 8.32 -28.98 -12.01
CA ARG A 161 7.57 -30.16 -12.43
C ARG A 161 8.19 -30.83 -13.66
N GLU A 162 8.59 -30.05 -14.67
CA GLU A 162 9.29 -30.59 -15.84
C GLU A 162 10.60 -31.25 -15.45
N ARG A 163 11.37 -30.63 -14.55
CA ARG A 163 12.62 -31.21 -14.04
C ARG A 163 12.40 -32.52 -13.30
N ILE A 164 11.35 -32.60 -12.48
CA ILE A 164 10.96 -33.84 -11.79
C ILE A 164 10.63 -34.93 -12.81
N THR A 165 9.79 -34.65 -13.80
CA THR A 165 9.42 -35.64 -14.84
C THR A 165 10.64 -36.13 -15.62
N GLU A 166 11.56 -35.24 -15.97
CA GLU A 166 12.79 -35.64 -16.67
C GLU A 166 13.72 -36.49 -15.79
N LEU A 167 13.86 -36.15 -14.50
CA LEU A 167 14.63 -36.95 -13.56
C LEU A 167 14.01 -38.35 -13.34
N GLU A 168 12.69 -38.44 -13.19
CA GLU A 168 11.96 -39.71 -13.10
C GLU A 168 12.21 -40.58 -14.35
N ARG A 169 12.16 -39.98 -15.54
CA ARG A 169 12.45 -40.66 -16.80
C ARG A 169 13.89 -41.18 -16.87
N LEU A 170 14.86 -40.39 -16.42
CA LEU A 170 16.27 -40.79 -16.40
C LEU A 170 16.50 -41.98 -15.46
N ILE A 171 15.93 -41.96 -14.26
CA ILE A 171 16.01 -43.06 -13.28
C ILE A 171 15.42 -44.36 -13.85
N MET A 172 14.25 -44.30 -14.49
CA MET A 172 13.65 -45.47 -15.14
C MET A 172 14.53 -46.02 -16.28
N SER A 173 15.20 -45.13 -17.01
CA SER A 173 16.09 -45.53 -18.10
C SER A 173 17.42 -46.11 -17.60
N SER A 174 17.92 -45.71 -16.43
CA SER A 174 19.13 -46.29 -15.84
C SER A 174 18.84 -47.68 -15.27
N ASP A 175 17.73 -47.84 -14.55
CA ASP A 175 17.34 -49.13 -13.96
C ASP A 175 17.12 -50.20 -15.04
N SER A 176 16.46 -49.84 -16.15
CA SER A 176 16.25 -50.77 -17.27
C SER A 176 17.57 -51.18 -17.96
N LYS A 177 18.53 -50.25 -18.12
CA LYS A 177 19.86 -50.56 -18.67
C LYS A 177 20.67 -51.44 -17.73
N GLU A 178 20.58 -51.21 -16.43
CA GLU A 178 21.30 -51.99 -15.41
C GLU A 178 20.77 -53.43 -15.35
N GLN A 179 19.45 -53.62 -15.33
CA GLN A 179 18.83 -54.96 -15.39
C GLN A 179 19.19 -55.73 -16.67
N THR A 180 19.20 -55.05 -17.82
CA THR A 180 19.60 -55.64 -19.10
C THR A 180 21.08 -56.06 -19.09
N GLY A 181 21.95 -55.23 -18.50
CA GLY A 181 23.37 -55.51 -18.36
C GLY A 181 23.68 -56.68 -17.43
N ILE A 182 22.88 -56.87 -16.38
CA ILE A 182 22.98 -58.03 -15.47
C ILE A 182 22.51 -59.30 -16.19
N ALA A 183 21.36 -59.25 -16.89
CA ALA A 183 20.82 -60.39 -17.62
C ALA A 183 21.79 -60.90 -18.70
N ASN A 184 22.43 -60.00 -19.46
CA ASN A 184 23.41 -60.38 -20.47
C ASN A 184 24.65 -61.06 -19.87
N ARG A 185 25.15 -60.59 -18.71
CA ARG A 185 26.28 -61.22 -18.01
C ARG A 185 25.96 -62.64 -17.53
N LEU A 186 24.75 -62.87 -16.99
CA LEU A 186 24.31 -64.21 -16.57
C LEU A 186 24.18 -65.19 -17.74
N ILE A 187 23.82 -64.70 -18.94
CA ILE A 187 23.76 -65.52 -20.16
C ILE A 187 25.16 -65.88 -20.66
N GLU A 188 26.14 -64.97 -20.55
CA GLU A 188 27.53 -65.26 -20.93
C GLU A 188 28.22 -66.23 -19.97
N GLU A 189 27.94 -66.15 -18.66
CA GLU A 189 28.52 -67.04 -17.64
C GLU A 189 27.92 -68.46 -17.64
N SER A 190 26.79 -68.68 -18.33
CA SER A 190 26.11 -69.99 -18.41
C SER A 190 26.39 -70.77 -19.69
N LYS A 191 27.25 -70.27 -20.58
CA LYS A 191 27.75 -70.95 -21.78
C LYS A 191 29.16 -71.51 -21.56
#